data_AF-A0A7V9R4L2-F1
#
_entry.id   AF-A0A7V9R4L2-F1
#
_cell.length_a   1.000
_cell.length_b   1.000
_cell.length_c   1.000
_cell.angle_alpha   90.00
_cell.angle_beta   90.00
_cell.angle_gamma   90.00
#
_symmetry.space_group_name_H-M   'P 1'
#
loop_
_entity.id
_entity.type
_entity.pdbx_description
1 polymer ?
#
loop_
_entity_poly.entity_id
_entity_poly.type
_entity_poly.pdbx_seq_one_letter_code
_entity_poly.pdbx_strand_id
1 'polypeptide(L)'
;MSLSIEDFGGRLASVWSELRPATRGLVEHALQNSPPAPARSVPYDARADHELSRLLAALDERAREADNLETEKGNQLRHIADTCAAVLQEKTRSAEVFTQLVRRADKQRNYKRIDALADALARFAPSEVCELARSPEVVVRALSSEALAQLPTSVLIGLLSDPVDAEIARDALRRQADDYGSEEARQIVGALDQMNLNSDDL
;
A
#
# COMPACT_ATOMS: atom_id res chain seq x y z
N MET A 1 34.63 -3.44 -3.70
CA MET A 1 34.28 -2.01 -3.81
C MET A 1 32.77 -1.94 -3.66
N SER A 2 32.24 -1.23 -2.68
CA SER A 2 30.79 -1.04 -2.55
C SER A 2 30.34 -0.06 -3.63
N LEU A 3 29.56 -0.53 -4.61
CA LEU A 3 28.89 0.36 -5.56
C LEU A 3 27.87 1.21 -4.80
N SER A 4 27.91 2.52 -5.00
CA SER A 4 26.98 3.48 -4.42
C SER A 4 25.74 3.62 -5.31
N ILE A 5 24.61 4.07 -4.75
CA ILE A 5 23.36 4.29 -5.53
C ILE A 5 23.58 5.23 -6.73
N GLU A 6 24.52 6.15 -6.60
CA GLU A 6 24.89 7.12 -7.63
C GLU A 6 25.52 6.47 -8.87
N ASP A 7 26.10 5.26 -8.73
CA ASP A 7 26.76 4.53 -9.81
C ASP A 7 25.78 3.90 -10.81
N PHE A 8 24.49 3.85 -10.48
CA PHE A 8 23.48 3.21 -11.33
C PHE A 8 22.83 4.18 -12.34
N GLY A 9 23.17 5.47 -12.33
CA GLY A 9 22.82 6.43 -13.38
C GLY A 9 22.35 7.80 -12.87
N GLY A 10 22.47 8.83 -13.71
CA GLY A 10 22.25 10.23 -13.33
C GLY A 10 20.85 10.55 -12.80
N ARG A 11 19.80 9.89 -13.31
CA ARG A 11 18.44 10.08 -12.80
C ARG A 11 18.28 9.54 -11.38
N LEU A 12 18.82 8.35 -11.11
CA LEU A 12 18.77 7.76 -9.78
C LEU A 12 19.64 8.55 -8.80
N ALA A 13 20.82 9.00 -9.23
CA ALA A 13 21.68 9.88 -8.45
C ALA A 13 20.96 11.19 -8.07
N SER A 14 20.23 11.82 -9.00
CA SER A 14 19.42 13.02 -8.71
C SER A 14 18.37 12.74 -7.65
N VAL A 15 17.54 11.71 -7.84
CA VAL A 15 16.47 11.35 -6.88
C VAL A 15 17.08 11.01 -5.52
N TRP A 16 18.18 10.25 -5.50
CA TRP A 16 18.90 9.93 -4.27
C TRP A 16 19.39 11.19 -3.57
N SER A 17 20.02 12.12 -4.30
CA SER A 17 20.58 13.38 -3.78
C SER A 17 19.52 14.30 -3.16
N GLU A 18 18.30 14.27 -3.70
CA GLU A 18 17.15 15.08 -3.27
C GLU A 18 16.46 14.55 -2.00
N LEU A 19 16.76 13.32 -1.56
CA LEU A 19 16.20 12.75 -0.34
C LEU A 19 16.64 13.54 0.89
N ARG A 20 15.70 13.74 1.83
CA ARG A 20 16.05 14.29 3.14
C ARG A 20 17.01 13.33 3.87
N PRO A 21 17.92 13.85 4.71
CA PRO A 21 18.83 13.02 5.50
C PRO A 21 18.13 11.94 6.34
N ALA A 22 16.94 12.26 6.89
CA ALA A 22 16.12 11.30 7.64
C ALA A 22 15.65 10.13 6.76
N THR A 23 15.07 10.42 5.60
CA THR A 23 14.58 9.41 4.65
C THR A 23 15.72 8.58 4.06
N ARG A 24 16.85 9.22 3.73
CA ARG A 24 18.06 8.52 3.27
C ARG A 24 18.58 7.57 4.35
N GLY A 25 18.64 8.02 5.61
CA GLY A 25 19.06 7.22 6.75
C GLY A 25 18.20 5.96 6.95
N LEU A 26 16.89 6.01 6.69
CA LEU A 26 16.03 4.81 6.73
C LEU A 26 16.50 3.73 5.74
N VAL A 27 16.82 4.13 4.50
CA VAL A 27 17.28 3.20 3.46
C VAL A 27 18.68 2.69 3.78
N GLU A 28 19.59 3.57 4.20
CA GLU A 28 20.96 3.20 4.56
C GLU A 28 21.00 2.23 5.74
N HIS A 29 20.20 2.47 6.78
CA HIS A 29 20.07 1.55 7.92
C HIS A 29 19.49 0.20 7.51
N ALA A 30 18.46 0.20 6.66
CA ALA A 30 17.86 -1.03 6.16
C ALA A 30 18.85 -1.83 5.28
N LEU A 31 19.67 -1.16 4.47
CA LEU A 31 20.70 -1.81 3.64
C LEU A 31 21.84 -2.42 4.45
N GLN A 32 22.15 -1.85 5.62
CA GLN A 32 23.23 -2.35 6.48
C GLN A 32 22.87 -3.62 7.26
N ASN A 33 21.61 -4.12 7.16
CA ASN A 33 21.10 -5.29 7.90
C ASN A 33 21.46 -5.29 9.41
N SER A 34 21.73 -4.12 9.98
CA SER A 34 22.09 -4.02 11.39
C SER A 34 20.81 -4.10 12.21
N PRO A 35 20.78 -4.89 13.31
CA PRO A 35 19.66 -4.84 14.22
C PRO A 35 19.47 -3.38 14.64
N PRO A 36 18.23 -2.89 14.75
CA PRO A 36 18.01 -1.50 15.11
C PRO A 36 18.67 -1.28 16.47
N ALA A 37 19.80 -0.57 16.49
CA ALA A 37 20.28 0.04 17.71
C ALA A 37 19.10 0.85 18.27
N PRO A 38 18.91 0.97 19.59
CA PRO A 38 17.89 1.83 20.17
C PRO A 38 18.30 3.29 19.95
N ALA A 39 18.21 3.73 18.71
CA ALA A 39 18.56 5.06 18.25
C ALA A 39 17.26 5.66 17.74
N ARG A 40 16.66 6.51 18.58
CA ARG A 40 15.67 7.54 18.25
C ARG A 40 14.98 7.27 16.91
N SER A 41 13.91 6.46 16.95
CA SER A 41 13.08 6.10 15.79
C SER A 41 13.06 7.25 14.79
N VAL A 42 13.79 7.11 13.69
CA VAL A 42 13.82 8.14 12.65
C VAL A 42 12.36 8.38 12.27
N PRO A 43 11.83 9.61 12.43
CA PRO A 43 10.41 9.85 12.27
C PRO A 43 10.03 9.54 10.82
N TYR A 44 9.12 8.58 10.66
CA TYR A 44 8.49 8.29 9.39
C TYR A 44 7.24 9.14 9.28
N ASP A 45 7.22 10.05 8.29
CA ASP A 45 6.11 10.95 8.01
C ASP A 45 5.58 10.73 6.59
N ALA A 46 4.44 11.34 6.26
CA ALA A 46 3.84 11.24 4.92
C ALA A 46 4.78 11.73 3.79
N ARG A 47 5.76 12.58 4.13
CA ARG A 47 6.76 13.01 3.16
C ARG A 47 7.82 11.94 2.90
N ALA A 48 8.14 11.10 3.88
CA ALA A 48 8.98 9.93 3.69
C ALA A 48 8.32 8.90 2.75
N ASP A 49 6.99 8.72 2.84
CA ASP A 49 6.21 7.91 1.88
C ASP A 49 6.45 8.40 0.44
N HIS A 50 6.28 9.70 0.19
CA HIS A 50 6.45 10.29 -1.15
C HIS A 50 7.91 10.23 -1.67
N GLU A 51 8.89 10.51 -0.80
CA GLU A 51 10.30 10.48 -1.17
C GLU A 51 10.76 9.05 -1.51
N LEU A 52 10.36 8.06 -0.70
CA LEU A 52 10.69 6.66 -0.93
C LEU A 52 9.91 6.05 -2.10
N SER A 53 8.64 6.41 -2.31
CA SER A 53 7.86 5.94 -3.46
C SER A 53 8.47 6.40 -4.77
N ARG A 54 8.93 7.66 -4.84
CA ARG A 54 9.65 8.22 -5.98
C ARG A 54 11.00 7.54 -6.21
N LEU A 55 11.75 7.27 -5.15
CA LEU A 55 13.00 6.50 -5.24
C LEU A 55 12.75 5.09 -5.76
N LEU A 56 11.76 4.38 -5.20
CA LEU A 56 11.41 3.03 -5.63
C LEU A 56 11.00 2.99 -7.11
N ALA A 57 10.21 3.97 -7.57
CA ALA A 57 9.83 4.07 -8.97
C ALA A 57 11.05 4.26 -9.88
N ALA A 58 12.02 5.09 -9.48
CA ALA A 58 13.26 5.28 -10.23
C ALA A 58 14.14 4.02 -10.24
N LEU A 59 14.21 3.30 -9.12
CA LEU A 59 14.95 2.02 -9.01
C LEU A 59 14.32 0.93 -9.88
N ASP A 60 13.01 0.76 -9.82
CA ASP A 60 12.28 -0.24 -10.61
C ASP A 60 12.39 0.05 -12.12
N GLU A 61 12.31 1.32 -12.52
CA GLU A 61 12.48 1.69 -13.93
C GLU A 61 13.91 1.39 -14.41
N ARG A 62 14.91 1.76 -13.60
CA ARG A 62 16.31 1.46 -13.94
C ARG A 62 16.58 -0.04 -13.99
N ALA A 63 15.91 -0.83 -13.15
CA ALA A 63 16.01 -2.28 -13.13
C ALA A 63 15.38 -2.94 -14.38
N ARG A 64 14.39 -2.29 -15.01
CA ARG A 64 13.83 -2.73 -16.30
C ARG A 64 14.74 -2.40 -17.48
N GLU A 65 15.39 -1.24 -17.44
CA GLU A 65 16.36 -0.82 -18.46
C GLU A 65 17.70 -1.58 -18.38
N ALA A 66 17.88 -2.39 -17.34
CA ALA A 66 19.14 -3.04 -16.98
C ALA A 66 19.59 -4.18 -17.92
N ASP A 67 18.99 -4.35 -19.09
CA ASP A 67 19.39 -5.36 -20.10
C ASP A 67 20.87 -5.25 -20.50
N ASN A 68 21.50 -4.09 -20.26
CA ASN A 68 22.91 -3.82 -20.54
C ASN A 68 23.80 -3.67 -19.29
N LEU A 69 23.28 -3.90 -18.08
CA LEU A 69 24.08 -3.83 -16.85
C LEU A 69 24.77 -5.17 -16.58
N GLU A 70 26.01 -5.12 -16.09
CA GLU A 70 26.69 -6.29 -15.52
C GLU A 70 25.77 -6.98 -14.49
N THR A 71 25.66 -8.30 -14.54
CA THR A 71 24.76 -9.10 -13.70
C THR A 71 24.84 -8.74 -12.21
N GLU A 72 26.04 -8.41 -11.72
CA GLU A 72 26.27 -7.98 -10.33
C GLU A 72 25.63 -6.62 -10.01
N LYS A 73 25.78 -5.63 -10.90
CA LYS A 73 25.10 -4.32 -10.77
C LYS A 73 23.59 -4.45 -10.84
N GLY A 74 23.09 -5.30 -11.74
CA GLY A 74 21.67 -5.60 -11.84
C GLY A 74 21.11 -6.23 -10.56
N ASN A 75 21.83 -7.18 -9.97
CA ASN A 75 21.43 -7.83 -8.71
C ASN A 75 21.44 -6.83 -7.54
N GLN A 76 22.45 -5.97 -7.45
CA GLN A 76 22.54 -4.97 -6.40
C GLN A 76 21.42 -3.93 -6.52
N LEU A 77 21.10 -3.47 -7.73
CA LEU A 77 19.99 -2.53 -7.97
C LEU A 77 18.65 -3.13 -7.51
N ARG A 78 18.38 -4.41 -7.83
CA ARG A 78 17.18 -5.10 -7.35
C ARG A 78 17.16 -5.23 -5.83
N HIS A 79 18.30 -5.54 -5.21
CA HIS A 79 18.41 -5.60 -3.75
C HIS A 79 18.04 -4.26 -3.09
N ILE A 80 18.55 -3.14 -3.62
CA ILE A 80 18.22 -1.80 -3.10
C ILE A 80 16.73 -1.50 -3.29
N ALA A 81 16.16 -1.82 -4.45
CA ALA A 81 14.73 -1.68 -4.71
C ALA A 81 13.88 -2.51 -3.74
N ASP A 82 14.27 -3.76 -3.47
CA ASP A 82 13.57 -4.64 -2.55
C ASP A 82 13.63 -4.14 -1.11
N THR A 83 14.77 -3.61 -0.68
CA THR A 83 14.97 -2.98 0.63
C THR A 83 14.12 -1.72 0.78
N CYS A 84 14.11 -0.84 -0.22
CA CYS A 84 13.26 0.35 -0.22
C CYS A 84 11.77 -0.01 -0.15
N ALA A 85 11.34 -1.00 -0.94
CA ALA A 85 9.98 -1.52 -0.90
C ALA A 85 9.65 -2.16 0.47
N ALA A 86 10.62 -2.76 1.17
CA ALA A 86 10.41 -3.34 2.49
C ALA A 86 10.19 -2.25 3.56
N VAL A 87 10.97 -1.16 3.52
CA VAL A 87 10.79 -0.01 4.41
C VAL A 87 9.41 0.63 4.18
N LEU A 88 9.03 0.85 2.93
CA LEU A 88 7.69 1.35 2.57
C LEU A 88 6.60 0.42 3.09
N GLN A 89 6.71 -0.88 2.83
CA GLN A 89 5.73 -1.87 3.30
C GLN A 89 5.59 -1.87 4.83
N GLU A 90 6.69 -1.71 5.58
CA GLU A 90 6.64 -1.73 7.03
C GLU A 90 6.01 -0.47 7.64
N LYS A 91 6.13 0.70 6.99
CA LYS A 91 5.76 1.98 7.62
C LYS A 91 4.58 2.70 6.97
N THR A 92 4.30 2.44 5.70
CA THR A 92 3.31 3.21 4.95
C THR A 92 1.89 3.00 5.47
N ARG A 93 1.10 4.07 5.38
CA ARG A 93 -0.37 4.07 5.55
C ARG A 93 -1.07 4.80 4.41
N SER A 94 -0.38 4.96 3.28
CA SER A 94 -0.87 5.68 2.11
C SER A 94 -1.40 4.72 1.06
N ALA A 95 -2.63 4.97 0.57
CA ALA A 95 -3.23 4.21 -0.52
C ALA A 95 -2.36 4.21 -1.80
N GLU A 96 -1.71 5.33 -2.12
CA GLU A 96 -0.84 5.46 -3.29
C GLU A 96 0.36 4.51 -3.22
N VAL A 97 1.06 4.51 -2.08
CA VAL A 97 2.23 3.66 -1.86
C VAL A 97 1.81 2.18 -1.84
N PHE A 98 0.69 1.87 -1.19
CA PHE A 98 0.15 0.51 -1.18
C PHE A 98 -0.11 0.00 -2.61
N THR A 99 -0.76 0.82 -3.44
CA THR A 99 -1.03 0.50 -4.85
C THR A 99 0.26 0.26 -5.62
N GLN A 100 1.30 1.09 -5.40
CA GLN A 100 2.61 0.90 -6.01
C GLN A 100 3.24 -0.45 -5.61
N LEU A 101 3.21 -0.80 -4.33
CA LEU A 101 3.79 -2.04 -3.80
C LEU A 101 3.07 -3.28 -4.31
N VAL A 102 1.74 -3.26 -4.35
CA VAL A 102 0.94 -4.37 -4.91
C VAL A 102 1.22 -4.54 -6.40
N ARG A 103 1.20 -3.45 -7.18
CA ARG A 103 1.52 -3.49 -8.63
C ARG A 103 2.92 -4.05 -8.87
N ARG A 104 3.89 -3.70 -8.01
CA ARG A 104 5.26 -4.23 -8.08
C ARG A 104 5.29 -5.73 -7.80
N ALA A 105 4.63 -6.17 -6.73
CA ALA A 105 4.59 -7.58 -6.34
C ALA A 105 3.87 -8.45 -7.38
N ASP A 106 2.76 -7.97 -7.94
CA ASP A 106 2.00 -8.64 -8.99
C ASP A 106 2.82 -8.82 -10.27
N LYS A 107 3.48 -7.76 -10.74
CA LYS A 107 4.41 -7.84 -11.89
C LYS A 107 5.54 -8.85 -11.68
N GLN A 108 6.00 -8.99 -10.44
CA GLN A 108 7.04 -9.96 -10.07
C GLN A 108 6.49 -11.36 -9.76
N ARG A 109 5.16 -11.56 -9.83
CA ARG A 109 4.46 -12.78 -9.40
C ARG A 109 4.85 -13.22 -7.98
N ASN A 110 5.10 -12.24 -7.10
CA ASN A 110 5.50 -12.48 -5.72
C ASN A 110 4.28 -12.52 -4.81
N TYR A 111 3.53 -13.63 -4.87
CA TYR A 111 2.27 -13.80 -4.14
C TYR A 111 2.44 -13.74 -2.62
N LYS A 112 3.57 -14.25 -2.09
CA LYS A 112 3.90 -14.12 -0.66
C LYS A 112 3.97 -12.67 -0.21
N ARG A 113 4.46 -11.78 -1.08
CA ARG A 113 4.52 -10.34 -0.78
C ARG A 113 3.16 -9.69 -0.90
N ILE A 114 2.29 -10.17 -1.79
CA ILE A 114 0.90 -9.73 -1.87
C ILE A 114 0.15 -10.10 -0.58
N ASP A 115 0.32 -11.31 -0.06
CA ASP A 115 -0.28 -11.73 1.21
C ASP A 115 0.18 -10.83 2.37
N ALA A 116 1.49 -10.58 2.47
CA ALA A 116 2.04 -9.68 3.49
C ALA A 116 1.59 -8.21 3.32
N LEU A 117 1.21 -7.79 2.11
CA LEU A 117 0.58 -6.49 1.88
C LEU A 117 -0.89 -6.51 2.30
N ALA A 118 -1.62 -7.61 2.06
CA ALA A 118 -2.98 -7.76 2.54
C ALA A 118 -3.05 -7.62 4.08
N ASP A 119 -2.15 -8.28 4.81
CA ASP A 119 -2.04 -8.16 6.28
C ASP A 119 -1.75 -6.71 6.72
N ALA A 120 -0.97 -5.97 5.92
CA ALA A 120 -0.62 -4.59 6.22
C ALA A 120 -1.81 -3.62 6.16
N LEU A 121 -2.91 -3.97 5.47
CA LEU A 121 -4.13 -3.15 5.38
C LEU A 121 -4.79 -2.92 6.74
N ALA A 122 -4.58 -3.80 7.71
CA ALA A 122 -5.12 -3.64 9.06
C ALA A 122 -4.64 -2.36 9.79
N ARG A 123 -3.58 -1.70 9.26
CA ARG A 123 -3.01 -0.45 9.81
C ARG A 123 -3.58 0.81 9.16
N PHE A 124 -4.34 0.66 8.08
CA PHE A 124 -4.88 1.76 7.31
C PHE A 124 -6.17 2.25 7.96
N ALA A 125 -6.46 3.54 7.82
CA ALA A 125 -7.76 4.05 8.20
C ALA A 125 -8.83 3.43 7.28
N PRO A 126 -10.05 3.13 7.77
CA PRO A 126 -11.10 2.54 6.94
C PRO A 126 -11.39 3.33 5.65
N SER A 127 -11.31 4.67 5.70
CA SER A 127 -11.47 5.54 4.52
C SER A 127 -10.36 5.37 3.48
N GLU A 128 -9.11 5.15 3.90
CA GLU A 128 -8.01 4.80 2.97
C GLU A 128 -8.24 3.44 2.32
N VAL A 129 -8.79 2.47 3.06
CA VAL A 129 -9.15 1.17 2.50
C VAL A 129 -10.30 1.31 1.50
N CYS A 130 -11.26 2.20 1.74
CA CYS A 130 -12.30 2.55 0.76
C CYS A 130 -11.73 3.18 -0.50
N GLU A 131 -10.73 4.07 -0.40
CA GLU A 131 -10.03 4.60 -1.56
C GLU A 131 -9.37 3.50 -2.38
N LEU A 132 -8.69 2.57 -1.72
CA LEU A 132 -8.08 1.42 -2.38
C LEU A 132 -9.12 0.49 -3.04
N ALA A 133 -10.30 0.33 -2.43
CA ALA A 133 -11.41 -0.44 -3.02
C ALA A 133 -11.98 0.23 -4.29
N ARG A 134 -11.79 1.54 -4.48
CA ARG A 134 -12.12 2.26 -5.74
C ARG A 134 -10.99 2.22 -6.76
N SER A 135 -9.84 1.62 -6.43
CA SER A 135 -8.69 1.58 -7.33
C SER A 135 -9.02 0.87 -8.65
N PRO A 136 -8.50 1.36 -9.80
CA PRO A 136 -8.63 0.65 -11.07
C PRO A 136 -7.90 -0.69 -11.07
N GLU A 137 -6.87 -0.85 -10.23
CA GLU A 137 -6.07 -2.07 -10.12
C GLU A 137 -6.87 -3.20 -9.48
N VAL A 138 -7.07 -4.29 -10.23
CA VAL A 138 -7.93 -5.41 -9.83
C VAL A 138 -7.46 -6.06 -8.53
N VAL A 139 -6.16 -6.30 -8.39
CA VAL A 139 -5.58 -6.93 -7.19
C VAL A 139 -5.76 -6.02 -5.97
N VAL A 140 -5.47 -4.72 -6.11
CA VAL A 140 -5.63 -3.75 -5.02
C VAL A 140 -7.09 -3.71 -4.57
N ARG A 141 -8.01 -3.54 -5.52
CA ARG A 141 -9.45 -3.52 -5.23
C ARG A 141 -9.92 -4.79 -4.52
N ALA A 142 -9.50 -5.96 -4.99
CA ALA A 142 -9.87 -7.23 -4.37
C ALA A 142 -9.37 -7.35 -2.93
N LEU A 143 -8.10 -7.01 -2.67
CA LEU A 143 -7.52 -7.05 -1.32
C LEU A 143 -8.25 -6.08 -0.37
N SER A 144 -8.57 -4.88 -0.85
CA SER A 144 -9.23 -3.86 -0.05
C SER A 144 -10.70 -4.17 0.20
N SER A 145 -11.43 -4.69 -0.78
CA SER A 145 -12.81 -5.17 -0.58
C SER A 145 -12.87 -6.31 0.43
N GLU A 146 -11.90 -7.24 0.40
CA GLU A 146 -11.78 -8.30 1.39
C GLU A 146 -11.48 -7.73 2.77
N ALA A 147 -10.51 -6.82 2.89
CA ALA A 147 -10.18 -6.18 4.16
C ALA A 147 -11.38 -5.42 4.78
N LEU A 148 -12.17 -4.72 3.95
CA LEU A 148 -13.38 -4.03 4.40
C LEU A 148 -14.44 -5.01 4.91
N ALA A 149 -14.64 -6.14 4.23
CA ALA A 149 -15.61 -7.15 4.66
C ALA A 149 -15.23 -7.82 5.99
N GLN A 150 -13.95 -7.77 6.38
CA GLN A 150 -13.48 -8.25 7.67
C GLN A 150 -13.53 -7.20 8.79
N LEU A 151 -13.87 -5.93 8.49
CA LEU A 151 -14.01 -4.90 9.52
C LEU A 151 -15.25 -5.13 10.41
N PRO A 152 -15.27 -4.60 11.64
CA PRO A 152 -16.49 -4.63 12.44
C PRO A 152 -17.65 -3.91 11.74
N THR A 153 -18.88 -4.47 11.81
CA THR A 153 -20.10 -3.87 11.23
C THR A 153 -20.28 -2.41 11.62
N SER A 154 -19.99 -2.07 12.89
CA SER A 154 -20.08 -0.72 13.43
C SER A 154 -19.16 0.29 12.73
N VAL A 155 -17.98 -0.14 12.27
CA VAL A 155 -17.06 0.69 11.50
C VAL A 155 -17.63 0.98 10.12
N LEU A 156 -18.19 -0.04 9.45
CA LEU A 156 -18.84 0.11 8.15
C LEU A 156 -20.07 1.02 8.22
N ILE A 157 -20.87 0.92 9.29
CA ILE A 157 -21.99 1.85 9.54
C ILE A 157 -21.49 3.28 9.65
N GLY A 158 -20.37 3.51 10.34
CA GLY A 158 -19.77 4.84 10.45
C GLY A 158 -19.41 5.45 9.09
N LEU A 159 -18.90 4.62 8.16
CA LEU A 159 -18.54 5.04 6.80
C LEU A 159 -19.75 5.41 5.92
N LEU A 160 -20.96 4.94 6.25
CA LEU A 160 -22.18 5.30 5.49
C LEU A 160 -22.51 6.80 5.56
N SER A 161 -21.95 7.51 6.54
CA SER A 161 -22.16 8.96 6.69
C SER A 161 -21.34 9.79 5.68
N ASP A 162 -20.28 9.22 5.12
CA ASP A 162 -19.46 9.87 4.09
C ASP A 162 -19.98 9.45 2.70
N PRO A 163 -20.49 10.38 1.86
CA PRO A 163 -21.02 10.03 0.56
C PRO A 163 -20.00 9.40 -0.39
N VAL A 164 -18.69 9.65 -0.20
CA VAL A 164 -17.62 9.08 -1.02
C VAL A 164 -17.41 7.60 -0.67
N ASP A 165 -17.51 7.25 0.60
CA ASP A 165 -17.25 5.90 1.10
C ASP A 165 -18.53 5.05 1.27
N ALA A 166 -19.71 5.67 1.28
CA ALA A 166 -20.98 5.02 1.56
C ALA A 166 -21.29 3.85 0.62
N GLU A 167 -21.04 3.99 -0.69
CA GLU A 167 -21.28 2.90 -1.64
C GLU A 167 -20.38 1.69 -1.36
N ILE A 168 -19.09 1.93 -1.14
CA ILE A 168 -18.11 0.90 -0.81
C ILE A 168 -18.45 0.22 0.54
N ALA A 169 -18.89 1.00 1.53
CA ALA A 169 -19.31 0.48 2.82
C ALA A 169 -20.59 -0.38 2.72
N ARG A 170 -21.56 0.02 1.88
CA ARG A 170 -22.75 -0.81 1.58
C ARG A 170 -22.38 -2.13 0.94
N ASP A 171 -21.46 -2.12 -0.03
CA ASP A 171 -21.00 -3.34 -0.68
C ASP A 171 -20.27 -4.27 0.30
N ALA A 172 -19.46 -3.72 1.21
CA ALA A 172 -18.82 -4.48 2.28
C ALA A 172 -19.85 -5.09 3.25
N LEU A 173 -20.88 -4.34 3.64
CA LEU A 173 -21.98 -4.83 4.49
C LEU A 173 -22.78 -5.95 3.81
N ARG A 174 -23.06 -5.82 2.51
CA ARG A 174 -23.70 -6.89 1.71
C ARG A 174 -22.83 -8.14 1.69
N ARG A 175 -21.53 -7.99 1.46
CA ARG A 175 -20.58 -9.10 1.51
C ARG A 175 -20.57 -9.77 2.88
N GLN A 176 -20.60 -9.01 3.98
CA GLN A 176 -20.72 -9.57 5.33
C GLN A 176 -22.01 -10.36 5.54
N ALA A 177 -23.13 -9.85 5.04
CA ALA A 177 -24.44 -10.47 5.15
C ALA A 177 -24.53 -11.79 4.37
N ASP A 178 -24.03 -11.78 3.14
CA ASP A 178 -24.19 -12.84 2.14
C ASP A 178 -23.07 -13.90 2.22
N ASP A 179 -21.82 -13.46 2.23
CA ASP A 179 -20.66 -14.36 2.14
C ASP A 179 -20.21 -14.86 3.52
N TYR A 180 -20.24 -13.99 4.55
CA TYR A 180 -19.80 -14.33 5.93
C TYR A 180 -20.96 -14.65 6.86
N GLY A 181 -22.20 -14.49 6.39
CA GLY A 181 -23.39 -14.84 7.14
C GLY A 181 -23.68 -13.98 8.37
N SER A 182 -23.19 -12.73 8.42
CA SER A 182 -23.42 -11.80 9.53
C SER A 182 -24.88 -11.38 9.63
N GLU A 183 -25.54 -11.76 10.73
CA GLU A 183 -26.93 -11.36 11.00
C GLU A 183 -27.07 -9.84 11.25
N GLU A 184 -26.09 -9.24 11.93
CA GLU A 184 -26.05 -7.80 12.17
C GLU A 184 -25.99 -7.04 10.84
N ALA A 185 -25.11 -7.46 9.91
CA ALA A 185 -25.01 -6.84 8.59
C ALA A 185 -26.30 -7.01 7.78
N ARG A 186 -26.95 -8.20 7.83
CA ARG A 186 -28.24 -8.42 7.16
C ARG A 186 -29.33 -7.45 7.63
N GLN A 187 -29.41 -7.20 8.94
CA GLN A 187 -30.39 -6.26 9.49
C GLN A 187 -30.15 -4.84 8.97
N ILE A 188 -28.89 -4.40 8.93
CA ILE A 188 -28.50 -3.07 8.45
C ILE A 188 -28.77 -2.93 6.95
N VAL A 189 -28.35 -3.89 6.13
CA VAL A 189 -28.59 -3.89 4.67
C VAL A 189 -30.09 -3.84 4.38
N GLY A 190 -30.89 -4.66 5.06
CA GLY A 190 -32.35 -4.65 4.90
C GLY A 190 -32.99 -3.31 5.27
N ALA A 191 -32.50 -2.62 6.30
CA ALA A 191 -32.97 -1.29 6.64
C ALA A 191 -32.59 -0.24 5.58
N LEU A 192 -31.37 -0.31 5.04
CA LEU A 192 -30.91 0.60 3.98
C LEU A 192 -31.70 0.43 2.67
N ASP A 193 -31.99 -0.81 2.28
CA ASP A 193 -32.77 -1.08 1.07
C ASP A 193 -34.22 -0.57 1.21
N GLN A 194 -34.84 -0.69 2.39
CA GLN A 194 -36.16 -0.10 2.66
C GLN A 194 -36.15 1.43 2.58
N MET A 195 -35.09 2.08 3.08
CA MET A 195 -34.96 3.53 2.99
C MET A 195 -34.84 4.02 1.55
N ASN A 196 -34.07 3.32 0.71
CA ASN A 196 -33.93 3.65 -0.71
C ASN A 196 -35.24 3.50 -1.48
N LEU A 197 -36.01 2.44 -1.21
CA LEU A 197 -37.33 2.26 -1.84
C LEU A 197 -38.29 3.41 -1.51
N ASN A 198 -38.28 3.88 -0.26
CA ASN A 198 -39.12 4.99 0.17
C ASN A 198 -38.67 6.35 -0.39
N SER A 199 -37.39 6.52 -0.76
CA SER A 199 -36.90 7.75 -1.39
C SER A 199 -37.21 7.84 -2.87
N ASP A 200 -37.36 6.71 -3.56
CA ASP A 200 -37.66 6.67 -5.00
C ASP A 200 -39.16 6.87 -5.31
N ASP A 201 -40.02 6.73 -4.30
CA ASP A 201 -41.49 6.91 -4.38
C ASP A 201 -41.97 8.36 -4.10
N LEU A 202 -41.05 9.32 -3.88
CA LEU A 202 -41.33 10.75 -3.58
C LEU A 202 -40.82 11.69 -4.69
#